data_AF-A0A846C2B4-F1
#
_entry.id   AF-A0A846C2B4-F1
#
_cell.length_a   1.000
_cell.length_b   1.000
_cell.length_c   1.000
_cell.angle_alpha   90.00
_cell.angle_beta   90.00
_cell.angle_gamma   90.00
#
_symmetry.space_group_name_H-M   'P 1'
#
loop_
_entity.id
_entity.type
_entity.pdbx_description
1 polymer ?
#
loop_
_entity_poly.entity_id
_entity_poly.type
_entity_poly.pdbx_seq_one_letter_code
_entity_poly.pdbx_strand_id
1 'polypeptide(L)' 'MTFPLFYKVKLIQDIPEFNLKKGSIGVIVEYYPMSQEEDGYSVEGLIAQDTVEVSESQIELINVEQTQEKVTFLN' A
#
# COMPACT_ATOMS: atom_id res chain seq x y z
N MET A 1 -11.74 -7.31 2.40
CA MET A 1 -11.01 -7.79 3.59
C MET A 1 -10.01 -6.70 3.90
N THR A 2 -10.19 -5.94 4.98
CA THR A 2 -9.44 -4.69 5.14
C THR A 2 -7.95 -4.92 5.31
N PHE A 3 -7.13 -4.24 4.51
CA PHE A 3 -5.69 -4.28 4.65
C PHE A 3 -5.24 -3.42 5.84
N PRO A 4 -4.29 -3.89 6.68
CA PRO A 4 -3.76 -3.10 7.79
C PRO A 4 -2.93 -1.90 7.30
N LEU A 5 -3.05 -0.76 7.99
CA LEU A 5 -2.19 0.40 7.75
C LEU A 5 -0.71 0.07 7.98
N PHE A 6 0.16 0.77 7.27
CA PHE A 6 1.62 0.65 7.30
C PHE A 6 2.17 -0.69 6.84
N TYR A 7 1.36 -1.50 6.17
CA TYR A 7 1.83 -2.71 5.47
C TYR A 7 2.17 -2.42 4.01
N LYS A 8 3.12 -3.19 3.48
CA LYS A 8 3.49 -3.15 2.07
C LYS A 8 2.45 -3.86 1.21
N VAL A 9 2.11 -3.22 0.11
CA VAL A 9 1.25 -3.79 -0.94
C VAL A 9 1.93 -3.69 -2.29
N LYS A 10 1.54 -4.57 -3.21
CA LYS A 10 1.87 -4.41 -4.63
C LYS A 10 0.63 -4.14 -5.46
N LEU A 11 0.77 -3.31 -6.48
CA LEU A 11 -0.27 -3.13 -7.51
C LEU A 11 -0.46 -4.43 -8.29
N ILE A 12 -1.69 -4.87 -8.51
CA ILE A 12 -1.97 -6.10 -9.28
C ILE A 12 -2.28 -5.82 -10.76
N GLN A 13 -2.36 -4.55 -11.14
CA GLN A 13 -2.56 -4.04 -12.49
C GLN A 13 -1.75 -2.75 -12.72
N ASP A 14 -1.62 -2.34 -13.99
CA ASP A 14 -1.07 -1.03 -14.34
C ASP A 14 -2.06 0.08 -13.96
N ILE A 15 -1.55 1.25 -13.59
CA ILE A 15 -2.33 2.48 -13.42
C ILE A 15 -1.74 3.53 -14.37
N PRO A 16 -2.25 3.61 -15.61
CA PRO A 16 -1.64 4.42 -16.68
C PRO A 16 -1.57 5.91 -16.36
N GLU A 17 -2.56 6.46 -15.64
CA GLU A 17 -2.63 7.88 -15.26
C GLU A 17 -1.40 8.35 -14.49
N PHE A 18 -0.84 7.48 -13.64
CA PHE A 18 0.36 7.76 -12.84
C PHE A 18 1.62 7.11 -13.42
N ASN A 19 1.55 6.53 -14.63
CA ASN A 19 2.63 5.74 -15.23
C ASN A 19 3.14 4.60 -14.30
N LEU A 20 2.23 4.01 -13.52
CA LEU A 20 2.56 2.94 -12.59
C LEU A 20 2.34 1.57 -13.22
N LYS A 21 3.25 0.64 -12.91
CA LYS A 21 3.21 -0.73 -13.42
C LYS A 21 2.70 -1.70 -12.38
N LYS A 22 2.01 -2.74 -12.86
CA LYS A 22 1.74 -3.95 -12.08
C LYS A 22 3.03 -4.42 -11.39
N GLY A 23 2.93 -4.71 -10.10
CA GLY A 23 4.04 -5.12 -9.25
C GLY A 23 4.76 -3.97 -8.55
N SER A 24 4.43 -2.70 -8.85
CA SER A 24 4.96 -1.56 -8.08
C SER A 24 4.56 -1.70 -6.62
N ILE A 25 5.48 -1.41 -5.72
CA ILE A 25 5.34 -1.64 -4.27
C ILE A 25 5.18 -0.30 -3.57
N GLY A 26 4.20 -0.20 -2.68
CA GLY A 26 4.01 0.95 -1.81
C GLY A 26 3.57 0.53 -0.40
N VAL A 27 3.31 1.51 0.44
CA VAL A 27 2.86 1.32 1.83
C VAL A 27 1.50 1.97 2.01
N ILE A 28 0.56 1.26 2.61
CA ILE A 28 -0.75 1.83 2.95
C ILE A 28 -0.58 2.86 4.06
N VAL A 29 -1.10 4.07 3.87
CA VAL A 29 -1.05 5.15 4.88
C VAL A 29 -2.43 5.66 5.29
N GLU A 30 -3.47 5.40 4.50
CA GLU A 30 -4.86 5.74 4.83
C GLU A 30 -5.84 4.69 4.28
N TYR A 31 -7.01 4.58 4.92
CA TYR A 31 -8.11 3.70 4.54
C TYR A 31 -9.43 4.48 4.51
N TYR A 32 -10.18 4.34 3.41
CA TYR A 32 -11.45 5.00 3.17
C TYR A 32 -12.58 3.97 3.06
N PRO A 33 -13.41 3.79 4.11
CA PRO A 33 -14.57 2.91 4.01
C PRO A 33 -15.63 3.52 3.07
N MET A 34 -16.07 2.76 2.07
CA MET A 34 -17.04 3.22 1.08
C MET A 34 -18.38 2.48 1.22
N SER A 35 -19.49 3.24 1.17
CA SER A 35 -20.82 2.66 1.43
C SER A 35 -21.48 1.97 0.23
N GLN A 36 -21.08 2.34 -0.99
CA GLN A 36 -21.67 1.86 -2.25
C GLN A 36 -20.62 1.36 -3.26
N GLU A 37 -19.34 1.45 -2.89
CA GLU A 37 -18.20 1.14 -3.74
C GLU A 37 -17.21 0.30 -2.95
N GLU A 38 -16.16 -0.16 -3.62
CA GLU A 38 -15.05 -0.83 -2.94
C GLU A 38 -14.31 0.16 -2.04
N ASP A 39 -13.82 -0.31 -0.90
CA ASP A 39 -13.03 0.51 -0.01
C ASP A 39 -11.76 1.03 -0.71
N GLY A 40 -11.41 2.27 -0.41
CA GLY A 40 -10.23 2.94 -0.94
C GLY A 40 -9.06 2.91 0.04
N TYR A 41 -7.86 3.07 -0.50
CA TYR A 41 -6.62 3.19 0.26
C TYR A 41 -5.73 4.25 -0.38
N SER A 42 -5.02 5.03 0.44
CA SER A 42 -3.89 5.82 -0.03
C SER A 42 -2.59 5.07 0.18
N VAL A 43 -1.82 4.95 -0.91
CA VAL A 43 -0.55 4.20 -0.93
C VAL A 43 0.61 5.16 -1.21
N GLU A 44 1.53 5.27 -0.26
CA GLU A 44 2.76 6.07 -0.35
C GLU A 44 3.89 5.26 -0.99
N GLY A 45 4.82 5.96 -1.65
CA GLY A 45 6.05 5.39 -2.21
C GLY A 45 5.94 4.93 -3.66
N LEU A 46 4.77 5.08 -4.27
CA LEU A 46 4.55 4.85 -5.70
C LEU A 46 4.95 6.07 -6.55
N ILE A 47 4.74 7.27 -6.01
CA ILE A 47 5.13 8.55 -6.61
C ILE A 47 5.90 9.40 -5.58
N ALA A 48 6.73 10.33 -6.07
CA ALA A 48 7.58 11.11 -5.18
C ALA A 48 6.78 12.17 -4.41
N GLN A 49 6.87 12.14 -3.07
CA GLN A 49 6.25 13.12 -2.16
C GLN A 49 4.71 13.18 -2.22
N ASP A 50 4.05 12.13 -2.69
CA ASP A 50 2.59 12.08 -2.79
C ASP A 50 2.09 10.62 -2.69
N THR A 51 0.77 10.45 -2.53
CA THR A 51 0.10 9.17 -2.42
C THR A 51 -0.71 8.85 -3.67
N VAL A 52 -0.95 7.57 -3.92
CA VAL A 52 -1.88 7.12 -4.95
C VAL A 52 -3.08 6.46 -4.30
N GLU A 53 -4.26 6.96 -4.61
CA GLU A 53 -5.53 6.36 -4.24
C GLU A 53 -5.78 5.11 -5.09
N VAL A 54 -6.09 4.00 -4.44
CA VAL A 54 -6.37 2.70 -5.06
C VAL A 54 -7.56 2.03 -4.38
N SER A 55 -8.31 1.23 -5.13
CA SER A 55 -9.35 0.38 -4.55
C SER A 55 -8.77 -0.95 -4.01
N GLU A 56 -9.48 -1.63 -3.11
CA GLU A 56 -9.03 -2.90 -2.51
C GLU A 56 -8.58 -3.93 -3.58
N SER A 57 -9.30 -4.03 -4.70
CA SER A 57 -9.00 -4.96 -5.80
C SER A 57 -7.79 -4.59 -6.64
N GLN A 58 -7.21 -3.40 -6.49
CA GLN A 58 -6.01 -3.00 -7.23
C GLN A 58 -4.71 -3.36 -6.53
N ILE A 59 -4.77 -3.84 -5.29
CA ILE A 59 -3.61 -4.12 -4.44
C ILE A 59 -3.68 -5.51 -3.80
N GLU A 60 -2.52 -6.04 -3.44
CA GLU A 60 -2.41 -7.22 -2.58
C GLU A 60 -1.28 -7.05 -1.56
N LEU A 61 -1.45 -7.61 -0.36
CA LEU A 61 -0.42 -7.60 0.68
C LEU A 61 0.82 -8.35 0.22
N ILE A 62 1.97 -7.74 0.46
CA ILE A 62 3.24 -8.44 0.38
C ILE A 62 3.46 -9.13 1.71
N ASN A 63 3.45 -10.46 1.68
CA ASN A 63 3.78 -11.28 2.85
C ASN A 63 5.30 -11.26 3.08
N VAL A 64 5.82 -10.13 3.52
CA VAL A 64 7.19 -10.03 4.03
C VAL A 64 7.16 -10.41 5.49
N GLU A 65 7.90 -11.46 5.87
CA GLU A 65 8.30 -11.66 7.25
C GLU A 65 8.93 -10.34 7.73
N GLN A 66 8.20 -9.61 8.58
CA GLN A 66 8.66 -8.37 9.17
C GLN A 66 9.82 -8.74 10.10
N THR A 67 11.03 -8.80 9.57
CA THR A 67 12.24 -8.75 10.39
C THR A 67 12.27 -7.36 10.98
N GLN A 68 11.59 -7.19 12.11
CA GLN A 68 11.84 -6.07 13.00
C GLN A 68 13.33 -6.13 13.30
N GLU A 69 14.11 -5.23 12.70
CA GLU A 69 15.47 -5.00 13.16
C GLU A 69 15.36 -4.63 14.63
N LYS A 70 15.77 -5.56 15.49
CA LYS A 70 15.79 -5.36 16.93
C LYS A 70 16.85 -4.31 17.20
N VAL A 71 16.43 -3.03 17.21
CA VAL A 71 17.27 -1.93 17.64
C VAL A 71 17.61 -2.19 19.10
N THR A 72 18.80 -2.75 19.31
CA THR A 72 19.35 -2.99 20.63
C THR A 72 20.00 -1.69 21.06
N PHE A 73 19.31 -0.93 21.91
CA PHE A 73 19.95 0.16 22.63
C PHE A 73 20.94 -0.49 23.62
N LEU A 74 22.23 -0.26 23.41
CA LEU A 74 23.26 -0.60 24.38
C LEU A 74 23.23 0.47 25.47
N ASN A 75 22.87 0.06 26.68
CA ASN A 75 22.97 0.86 27.89
C ASN A 75 24.39 0.80 28.46
#